data_AF-A0A402A9B8-F1
#
_entry.id   AF-A0A402A9B8-F1
#
_cell.length_a   1.000
_cell.length_b   1.000
_cell.length_c   1.000
_cell.angle_alpha   90.00
_cell.angle_beta   90.00
_cell.angle_gamma   90.00
#
_symmetry.space_group_name_H-M   'P 1'
#
loop_
_entity.id
_entity.type
_entity.pdbx_description
1 polymer ?
#
loop_
_entity_poly.entity_id
_entity_poly.type
_entity_poly.pdbx_seq_one_letter_code
_entity_poly.pdbx_strand_id
1 'polypeptide(L)'
;MLTERQRLARDLHDTLTQGVAGLLMQLEAASAYFSKGQTERTHEIVLSTMSRARTVLTETRYVLQDLRADHPRSEDLAEMAQEEIDRFTNHTGIPCEASLNALAATPDMQSGHILRAISEGLANVAQHAQAHQVWINVHECATWLEIEVRDDGIGFDPATVATRPGHYGLAGLRERVRLMGGQLTILSSPGQGTQIIITVPINDARKCA
;
A
#
# COMPACT_ATOMS: atom_id res chain seq x y z
N MET A 1 26.54 -0.44 5.91
CA MET A 1 25.46 -0.20 4.92
C MET A 1 25.40 -1.23 3.77
N LEU A 2 26.51 -1.81 3.26
CA LEU A 2 26.45 -2.86 2.22
C LEU A 2 25.89 -4.22 2.69
N THR A 3 26.10 -4.58 3.95
CA THR A 3 25.68 -5.87 4.54
C THR A 3 24.17 -5.99 4.74
N GLU A 4 23.48 -4.89 5.02
CA GLU A 4 22.05 -4.88 5.29
C GLU A 4 21.23 -5.00 4.00
N ARG A 5 21.67 -4.31 2.93
CA ARG A 5 21.08 -4.41 1.58
C ARG A 5 21.25 -5.81 0.98
N GLN A 6 22.40 -6.46 1.20
CA GLN A 6 22.62 -7.85 0.78
C GLN A 6 21.82 -8.87 1.61
N ARG A 7 21.63 -8.63 2.91
CA ARG A 7 20.79 -9.47 3.76
C ARG A 7 19.32 -9.37 3.34
N LEU A 8 18.82 -8.16 3.12
CA LEU A 8 17.47 -7.90 2.63
C LEU A 8 17.21 -8.53 1.26
N ALA A 9 18.16 -8.45 0.32
CA ALA A 9 18.04 -9.07 -0.99
C ALA A 9 18.00 -10.61 -0.92
N ARG A 10 18.67 -11.21 0.07
CA ARG A 10 18.70 -12.67 0.28
C ARG A 10 17.43 -13.16 0.98
N ASP A 11 17.00 -12.49 2.05
CA ASP A 11 15.73 -12.76 2.73
C ASP A 11 14.53 -12.59 1.75
N LEU A 12 14.65 -11.65 0.82
CA LEU A 12 13.73 -11.47 -0.31
C LEU A 12 13.67 -12.67 -1.23
N HIS A 13 14.83 -13.08 -1.73
CA HIS A 13 14.92 -14.15 -2.71
C HIS A 13 14.35 -15.44 -2.12
N ASP A 14 14.58 -15.67 -0.83
CA ASP A 14 14.05 -16.82 -0.12
C ASP A 14 12.52 -16.73 0.04
N THR A 15 11.98 -15.56 0.42
CA THR A 15 10.53 -15.34 0.55
C THR A 15 9.80 -15.48 -0.79
N LEU A 16 10.37 -14.95 -1.87
CA LEU A 16 9.84 -15.05 -3.23
C LEU A 16 9.88 -16.49 -3.74
N THR A 17 10.99 -17.18 -3.54
CA THR A 17 11.15 -18.56 -3.97
C THR A 17 10.17 -19.47 -3.24
N GLN A 18 10.00 -19.27 -1.92
CA GLN A 18 9.00 -20.00 -1.14
C GLN A 18 7.57 -19.66 -1.56
N GLY A 19 7.28 -18.38 -1.82
CA GLY A 19 5.98 -17.92 -2.31
C GLY A 19 5.60 -18.57 -3.63
N VAL A 20 6.49 -18.51 -4.63
CA VAL A 20 6.29 -19.09 -5.95
C VAL A 20 6.20 -20.61 -5.90
N ALA A 21 7.06 -21.29 -5.12
CA ALA A 21 6.97 -22.74 -4.92
C ALA A 21 5.62 -23.14 -4.29
N GLY A 22 5.14 -22.35 -3.32
CA GLY A 22 3.84 -22.56 -2.69
C GLY A 22 2.65 -22.37 -3.64
N LEU A 23 2.75 -21.47 -4.63
CA LEU A 23 1.74 -21.30 -5.68
C LEU A 23 1.75 -22.49 -6.64
N LEU A 24 2.94 -22.95 -7.04
CA LEU A 24 3.09 -24.09 -7.94
C LEU A 24 2.46 -25.35 -7.33
N MET A 25 2.73 -25.65 -6.06
CA MET A 25 2.13 -26.79 -5.36
C MET A 25 0.59 -26.70 -5.30
N GLN A 26 0.02 -25.51 -5.12
CA GLN A 26 -1.43 -25.36 -5.13
C GLN A 26 -2.03 -25.55 -6.53
N LEU A 27 -1.36 -25.09 -7.59
CA LEU A 27 -1.79 -25.33 -8.96
C LEU A 27 -1.70 -26.81 -9.34
N GLU A 28 -0.66 -27.52 -8.91
CA GLU A 28 -0.54 -28.98 -9.07
C GLU A 28 -1.69 -29.71 -8.37
N ALA A 29 -2.02 -29.30 -7.13
CA ALA A 29 -3.17 -29.84 -6.40
C ALA A 29 -4.48 -29.57 -7.15
N ALA A 30 -4.71 -28.33 -7.63
CA ALA A 30 -5.90 -27.97 -8.40
C ALA A 30 -6.04 -28.83 -9.67
N SER A 31 -4.93 -29.08 -10.39
CA SER A 31 -4.87 -29.94 -11.57
C SER A 31 -5.20 -31.41 -11.26
N ALA A 32 -4.68 -31.94 -10.15
CA ALA A 32 -4.97 -33.30 -9.69
C ALA A 32 -6.45 -33.47 -9.32
N TYR A 33 -7.05 -32.48 -8.65
CA TYR A 33 -8.48 -32.49 -8.32
C TYR A 33 -9.38 -32.33 -9.55
N PHE A 34 -8.96 -31.51 -10.50
CA PHE A 34 -9.67 -31.33 -11.76
C PHE A 34 -9.73 -32.64 -12.56
N SER A 35 -8.60 -33.35 -12.63
CA SER A 35 -8.50 -34.66 -13.29
C SER A 35 -9.38 -35.74 -12.66
N LYS A 36 -9.78 -35.56 -11.40
CA LYS A 36 -10.70 -36.45 -10.66
C LYS A 36 -12.16 -36.00 -10.72
N GLY A 37 -12.47 -34.95 -11.48
CA GLY A 37 -13.83 -34.38 -11.58
C GLY A 37 -14.29 -33.61 -10.34
N GLN A 38 -13.39 -33.23 -9.43
CA GLN A 38 -13.72 -32.50 -8.21
C GLN A 38 -13.71 -30.99 -8.43
N THR A 39 -14.63 -30.51 -9.28
CA THR A 39 -14.66 -29.14 -9.79
C THR A 39 -14.77 -28.07 -8.70
N GLU A 40 -15.58 -28.30 -7.67
CA GLU A 40 -15.76 -27.36 -6.56
C GLU A 40 -14.44 -27.17 -5.79
N ARG A 41 -13.75 -28.28 -5.47
CA ARG A 41 -12.47 -28.24 -4.79
C ARG A 41 -11.36 -27.60 -5.63
N THR A 42 -11.35 -27.87 -6.93
CA THR A 42 -10.46 -27.17 -7.88
C THR A 42 -10.69 -25.67 -7.84
N HIS A 43 -11.95 -25.22 -7.87
CA HIS A 43 -12.30 -23.81 -7.85
C HIS A 43 -11.84 -23.11 -6.56
N GLU A 44 -12.06 -23.73 -5.40
CA GLU A 44 -11.56 -23.21 -4.12
C GLU A 44 -10.04 -23.03 -4.10
N ILE A 45 -9.29 -24.03 -4.59
CA ILE A 45 -7.84 -23.98 -4.63
C ILE A 45 -7.36 -22.89 -5.58
N VAL A 46 -7.98 -22.73 -6.75
CA VAL A 46 -7.65 -21.65 -7.70
C VAL A 46 -7.86 -20.29 -7.07
N LEU A 47 -8.99 -20.04 -6.41
CA LEU A 47 -9.24 -18.77 -5.72
C LEU A 47 -8.22 -18.49 -4.61
N SER A 48 -7.91 -19.49 -3.78
CA SER A 48 -6.87 -19.39 -2.75
C SER A 48 -5.49 -19.07 -3.34
N THR A 49 -5.15 -19.72 -4.45
CA THR A 49 -3.88 -19.52 -5.17
C THR A 49 -3.79 -18.11 -5.73
N MET A 50 -4.86 -17.60 -6.35
CA MET A 50 -4.91 -16.22 -6.85
C MET A 50 -4.72 -15.20 -5.73
N SER A 51 -5.33 -15.45 -4.56
CA SER A 51 -5.14 -14.60 -3.37
C SER A 51 -3.68 -14.60 -2.91
N ARG A 52 -3.06 -15.79 -2.75
CA ARG A 52 -1.63 -15.90 -2.39
C ARG A 52 -0.71 -15.27 -3.43
N ALA A 53 -1.03 -15.40 -4.72
CA ALA A 53 -0.24 -14.79 -5.79
C ALA A 53 -0.25 -13.27 -5.70
N ARG A 54 -1.41 -12.67 -5.38
CA ARG A 54 -1.51 -11.23 -5.12
C ARG A 54 -0.66 -10.83 -3.91
N THR A 55 -0.69 -11.59 -2.81
CA THR A 55 0.17 -11.34 -1.65
C THR A 55 1.64 -11.36 -2.01
N VAL A 56 2.12 -12.42 -2.68
CA VAL A 56 3.52 -12.55 -3.10
C VAL A 56 3.93 -11.40 -4.03
N LEU A 57 3.06 -10.99 -4.96
CA LEU A 57 3.33 -9.84 -5.83
C LEU A 57 3.44 -8.53 -5.06
N THR A 58 2.58 -8.30 -4.06
CA THR A 58 2.64 -7.12 -3.19
C THR A 58 3.92 -7.12 -2.35
N GLU A 59 4.31 -8.27 -1.77
CA GLU A 59 5.57 -8.42 -1.04
C GLU A 59 6.80 -8.22 -1.94
N THR A 60 6.77 -8.75 -3.16
CA THR A 60 7.82 -8.53 -4.17
C THR A 60 7.99 -7.04 -4.47
N ARG A 61 6.87 -6.35 -4.72
CA ARG A 61 6.86 -4.90 -4.99
C ARG A 61 7.39 -4.13 -3.80
N TYR A 62 6.96 -4.47 -2.58
CA TYR A 62 7.39 -3.83 -1.33
C TYR A 62 8.91 -3.74 -1.27
N VAL A 63 9.62 -4.85 -1.51
CA VAL A 63 11.06 -4.87 -1.31
C VAL A 63 11.85 -4.44 -2.55
N LEU A 64 11.35 -4.68 -3.77
CA LEU A 64 11.95 -4.08 -4.97
C LEU A 64 11.90 -2.54 -4.90
N GLN A 65 10.84 -1.98 -4.32
CA GLN A 65 10.70 -0.54 -4.13
C GLN A 65 11.55 -0.03 -2.96
N ASP A 66 11.83 -0.84 -1.93
CA ASP A 66 12.77 -0.53 -0.83
C ASP A 66 14.23 -0.50 -1.33
N LEU A 67 14.58 -1.41 -2.24
CA LEU A 67 15.88 -1.46 -2.89
C LEU A 67 16.13 -0.31 -3.88
N ARG A 68 15.06 0.37 -4.31
CA ARG A 68 15.06 1.50 -5.26
C ARG A 68 15.26 2.87 -4.61
N ALA A 69 15.67 2.93 -3.34
CA ALA A 69 15.90 4.15 -2.58
C ALA A 69 17.00 5.07 -3.18
N ASP A 70 16.69 5.72 -4.30
CA ASP A 70 16.88 7.15 -4.44
C ASP A 70 15.69 7.77 -3.69
N HIS A 71 15.96 8.47 -2.59
CA HIS A 71 14.89 9.17 -1.87
C HIS A 71 14.36 10.24 -2.81
N PRO A 72 13.07 10.21 -3.20
CA PRO A 72 12.51 11.28 -4.00
C PRO A 72 12.73 12.58 -3.22
N ARG A 73 13.26 13.60 -3.91
CA ARG A 73 13.38 14.91 -3.29
C ARG A 73 11.98 15.40 -3.01
N SER A 74 11.81 16.09 -1.90
CA SER A 74 10.55 16.75 -1.53
C SER A 74 9.98 17.62 -2.66
N GLU A 75 10.85 18.22 -3.46
CA GLU A 75 10.53 19.02 -4.65
C GLU A 75 9.80 18.21 -5.75
N ASP A 76 10.11 16.91 -5.88
CA ASP A 76 9.56 16.02 -6.90
C ASP A 76 8.33 15.23 -6.38
N LEU A 77 8.06 15.27 -5.07
CA LEU A 77 7.09 14.38 -4.41
C LEU A 77 5.66 14.62 -4.92
N ALA A 78 5.29 15.87 -5.17
CA ALA A 78 3.97 16.22 -5.71
C ALA A 78 3.79 15.70 -7.14
N GLU A 79 4.83 15.80 -7.98
CA GLU A 79 4.81 15.28 -9.35
C GLU A 79 4.68 13.74 -9.34
N MET A 80 5.48 13.06 -8.52
CA MET A 80 5.42 11.60 -8.40
C MET A 80 4.08 11.10 -7.86
N ALA A 81 3.48 11.82 -6.90
CA ALA A 81 2.13 11.52 -6.43
C ALA A 81 1.08 11.73 -7.53
N GLN A 82 1.21 12.79 -8.33
CA GLN A 82 0.34 13.03 -9.48
C GLN A 82 0.45 11.91 -10.52
N GLU A 83 1.66 11.44 -10.82
CA GLU A 83 1.83 10.32 -11.74
C GLU A 83 1.17 9.02 -11.23
N GLU A 84 1.24 8.74 -9.93
CA GLU A 84 0.56 7.60 -9.31
C GLU A 84 -0.97 7.73 -9.45
N ILE A 85 -1.51 8.93 -9.26
CA ILE A 85 -2.93 9.24 -9.45
C ILE A 85 -3.36 9.05 -10.90
N ASP A 86 -2.56 9.52 -11.86
CA ASP A 86 -2.84 9.37 -13.28
C ASP A 86 -2.80 7.90 -13.69
N ARG A 87 -1.81 7.14 -13.20
CA ARG A 87 -1.73 5.69 -13.41
C ARG A 87 -2.95 4.98 -12.85
N PHE A 88 -3.38 5.31 -11.63
CA PHE A 88 -4.57 4.77 -11.00
C PHE A 88 -5.81 5.04 -11.84
N THR A 89 -6.05 6.31 -12.17
CA THR A 89 -7.24 6.76 -12.93
C THR A 89 -7.32 6.08 -14.30
N ASN A 90 -6.18 5.97 -15.01
CA ASN A 90 -6.11 5.30 -16.31
C ASN A 90 -6.39 3.79 -16.22
N HIS A 91 -6.00 3.12 -15.13
CA HIS A 91 -6.21 1.68 -14.97
C HIS A 91 -7.62 1.32 -14.49
N THR A 92 -8.20 2.13 -13.61
CA THR A 92 -9.48 1.82 -12.94
C THR A 92 -10.67 2.54 -13.56
N GLY A 93 -10.44 3.67 -14.23
CA GLY A 93 -11.48 4.60 -14.66
C GLY A 93 -12.10 5.41 -13.51
N ILE A 94 -11.59 5.26 -12.28
CA ILE A 94 -12.10 5.99 -11.10
C ILE A 94 -11.41 7.37 -11.05
N PRO A 95 -12.16 8.47 -11.13
CA PRO A 95 -11.61 9.82 -10.96
C PRO A 95 -11.01 10.01 -9.56
N CYS A 96 -9.92 10.77 -9.50
CA CYS A 96 -9.25 11.14 -8.26
C CYS A 96 -9.00 12.65 -8.26
N GLU A 97 -9.60 13.36 -7.31
CA GLU A 97 -9.33 14.78 -7.08
C GLU A 97 -8.20 14.91 -6.06
N ALA A 98 -7.20 15.75 -6.35
CA ALA A 98 -6.03 15.85 -5.48
C ALA A 98 -5.59 17.30 -5.24
N SER A 99 -5.25 17.58 -3.98
CA SER A 99 -4.59 18.82 -3.54
C SER A 99 -3.25 18.45 -2.91
N LEU A 100 -2.18 18.54 -3.71
CA LEU A 100 -0.85 18.02 -3.38
C LEU A 100 0.18 19.09 -3.00
N ASN A 101 -0.18 20.37 -3.07
CA ASN A 101 0.77 21.48 -2.96
C ASN A 101 1.59 21.45 -1.67
N ALA A 102 0.99 21.01 -0.56
CA ALA A 102 1.65 20.90 0.74
C ALA A 102 2.71 19.78 0.81
N LEU A 103 2.80 18.89 -0.17
CA LEU A 103 3.85 17.86 -0.21
C LEU A 103 5.26 18.46 -0.30
N ALA A 104 5.42 19.69 -0.80
CA ALA A 104 6.70 20.39 -0.82
C ALA A 104 7.27 20.67 0.59
N ALA A 105 6.44 20.69 1.64
CA ALA A 105 6.88 20.85 3.03
C ALA A 105 7.40 19.54 3.66
N THR A 106 7.34 18.44 2.92
CA THR A 106 7.76 17.11 3.39
C THR A 106 9.28 17.04 3.53
N PRO A 107 9.83 16.54 4.64
CA PRO A 107 11.26 16.23 4.71
C PRO A 107 11.66 15.12 3.71
N ASP A 108 12.81 15.23 3.04
CA ASP A 108 13.28 14.23 2.07
C ASP A 108 13.28 12.79 2.63
N MET A 109 13.64 12.65 3.92
CA MET A 109 13.62 11.37 4.65
C MET A 109 12.23 10.74 4.76
N GLN A 110 11.16 11.53 4.67
CA GLN A 110 9.77 11.09 4.76
C GLN A 110 9.11 10.94 3.37
N SER A 111 9.66 11.57 2.34
CA SER A 111 9.05 11.65 0.99
C SER A 111 8.73 10.28 0.39
N GLY A 112 9.68 9.32 0.47
CA GLY A 112 9.45 7.96 -0.02
C GLY A 112 8.37 7.19 0.75
N HIS A 113 8.24 7.44 2.06
CA HIS A 113 7.21 6.82 2.89
C HIS A 113 5.82 7.39 2.61
N ILE A 114 5.72 8.70 2.38
CA ILE A 114 4.47 9.39 2.03
C ILE A 114 3.98 8.97 0.65
N LEU A 115 4.85 8.96 -0.35
CA LEU A 115 4.47 8.50 -1.69
C LEU A 115 3.90 7.08 -1.64
N ARG A 116 4.52 6.22 -0.84
CA ARG A 116 4.05 4.85 -0.68
C ARG A 116 2.73 4.75 0.08
N ALA A 117 2.49 5.62 1.06
CA ALA A 117 1.22 5.68 1.75
C ALA A 117 0.07 6.06 0.78
N ILE A 118 0.34 7.00 -0.12
CA ILE A 118 -0.59 7.37 -1.20
C ILE A 118 -0.84 6.18 -2.13
N SER A 119 0.22 5.53 -2.63
CA SER A 119 0.09 4.35 -3.50
C SER A 119 -0.68 3.21 -2.83
N GLU A 120 -0.45 2.96 -1.54
CA GLU A 120 -1.17 1.93 -0.79
C GLU A 120 -2.66 2.27 -0.63
N GLY A 121 -2.99 3.54 -0.36
CA GLY A 121 -4.37 4.03 -0.35
C GLY A 121 -5.07 3.78 -1.68
N LEU A 122 -4.46 4.20 -2.79
CA LEU A 122 -4.99 3.98 -4.14
C LEU A 122 -5.12 2.49 -4.48
N ALA A 123 -4.16 1.65 -4.08
CA ALA A 123 -4.22 0.20 -4.29
C ALA A 123 -5.39 -0.44 -3.51
N ASN A 124 -5.65 0.01 -2.28
CA ASN A 124 -6.80 -0.45 -1.49
C ASN A 124 -8.12 -0.09 -2.17
N VAL A 125 -8.23 1.12 -2.72
CA VAL A 125 -9.41 1.53 -3.49
C VAL A 125 -9.62 0.62 -4.69
N ALA A 126 -8.59 0.47 -5.52
CA ALA A 126 -8.65 -0.32 -6.75
C ALA A 126 -9.05 -1.78 -6.51
N GLN A 127 -8.63 -2.37 -5.38
CA GLN A 127 -8.86 -3.78 -5.09
C GLN A 127 -10.13 -4.06 -4.29
N HIS A 128 -10.59 -3.10 -3.48
CA HIS A 128 -11.57 -3.40 -2.43
C HIS A 128 -12.75 -2.43 -2.36
N ALA A 129 -12.60 -1.16 -2.76
CA ALA A 129 -13.59 -0.15 -2.40
C ALA A 129 -14.85 -0.16 -3.27
N GLN A 130 -14.79 -0.61 -4.53
CA GLN A 130 -15.88 -0.38 -5.51
C GLN A 130 -16.33 1.11 -5.52
N ALA A 131 -15.37 2.01 -5.34
CA ALA A 131 -15.59 3.45 -5.28
C ALA A 131 -15.87 4.02 -6.67
N HIS A 132 -16.59 5.14 -6.70
CA HIS A 132 -16.81 5.95 -7.89
C HIS A 132 -15.95 7.21 -7.90
N GLN A 133 -15.39 7.59 -6.75
CA GLN A 133 -14.56 8.77 -6.60
C GLN A 133 -13.52 8.59 -5.48
N VAL A 134 -12.34 9.18 -5.70
CA VAL A 134 -11.27 9.29 -4.69
C VAL A 134 -10.90 10.75 -4.49
N TRP A 135 -10.48 11.09 -3.26
CA TRP A 135 -9.91 12.38 -2.90
C TRP A 135 -8.57 12.18 -2.19
N ILE A 136 -7.58 12.99 -2.54
CA ILE A 136 -6.29 13.05 -1.86
C ILE A 136 -6.01 14.49 -1.46
N ASN A 137 -5.99 14.76 -0.16
CA ASN A 137 -5.71 16.09 0.36
C ASN A 137 -4.44 16.06 1.18
N VAL A 138 -3.57 17.03 0.96
CA VAL A 138 -2.39 17.26 1.78
C VAL A 138 -2.47 18.66 2.37
N HIS A 139 -2.38 18.73 3.70
CA HIS A 139 -2.46 19.96 4.46
C HIS A 139 -1.21 20.14 5.31
N GLU A 140 -0.50 21.24 5.10
CA GLU A 140 0.58 21.68 5.97
C GLU A 140 -0.01 22.36 7.21
N CYS A 141 0.34 21.85 8.38
CA CYS A 141 0.11 22.50 9.67
C CYS A 141 1.46 22.99 10.22
N ALA A 142 1.43 23.79 11.28
CA ALA A 142 2.64 24.47 11.79
C ALA A 142 3.82 23.53 12.13
N THR A 143 3.55 22.30 12.58
CA THR A 143 4.60 21.33 12.97
C THR A 143 4.37 19.91 12.43
N TRP A 144 3.30 19.69 11.68
CA TRP A 144 3.01 18.41 11.04
C TRP A 144 2.38 18.60 9.66
N LEU A 145 2.50 17.57 8.82
CA LEU A 145 1.77 17.40 7.58
C LEU A 145 0.63 16.42 7.84
N GLU A 146 -0.57 16.75 7.37
CA GLU A 146 -1.69 15.83 7.31
C GLU A 146 -1.92 15.41 5.86
N ILE A 147 -1.99 14.10 5.64
CA ILE A 147 -2.27 13.48 4.35
C ILE A 147 -3.53 12.64 4.51
N GLU A 148 -4.54 12.97 3.72
CA GLU A 148 -5.81 12.28 3.66
C GLU A 148 -5.95 11.56 2.31
N VAL A 149 -6.29 10.27 2.35
CA VAL A 149 -6.78 9.52 1.18
C VAL A 149 -8.18 9.03 1.51
N ARG A 150 -9.17 9.44 0.71
CA ARG A 150 -10.59 9.15 0.95
C ARG A 150 -11.26 8.59 -0.30
N ASP A 151 -12.16 7.63 -0.12
CA ASP A 151 -13.03 7.10 -1.17
C ASP A 151 -14.50 7.05 -0.74
N ASP A 152 -15.41 7.00 -1.71
CA ASP A 152 -16.86 6.85 -1.52
C ASP A 152 -17.35 5.39 -1.67
N GLY A 153 -16.45 4.43 -1.49
CA GLY A 153 -16.72 3.02 -1.73
C GLY A 153 -17.56 2.33 -0.65
N ILE A 154 -17.54 1.00 -0.68
CA ILE A 154 -18.33 0.14 0.21
C ILE A 154 -17.86 0.18 1.67
N GLY A 155 -16.68 0.76 1.95
CA GLY A 155 -16.08 0.76 3.28
C GLY A 155 -15.92 -0.63 3.91
N PHE A 156 -15.47 -0.67 5.15
CA PHE A 156 -15.30 -1.89 5.95
C PHE A 156 -15.36 -1.57 7.44
N ASP A 157 -15.46 -2.61 8.28
CA ASP A 157 -15.25 -2.47 9.71
C ASP A 157 -13.76 -2.67 10.05
N PRO A 158 -13.04 -1.63 10.48
CA PRO A 158 -11.61 -1.72 10.80
C PRO A 158 -11.27 -2.77 11.87
N ALA A 159 -12.17 -3.03 12.82
CA ALA A 159 -11.94 -4.02 13.87
C ALA A 159 -11.90 -5.46 13.31
N THR A 160 -12.68 -5.73 12.27
CA THR A 160 -12.74 -7.04 11.62
C THR A 160 -11.54 -7.31 10.73
N VAL A 161 -11.01 -6.28 10.07
CA VAL A 161 -9.88 -6.41 9.13
C VAL A 161 -8.55 -6.58 9.88
N ALA A 162 -8.38 -5.93 11.02
CA ALA A 162 -7.17 -6.03 11.84
C ALA A 162 -6.86 -7.46 12.34
N THR A 163 -7.84 -8.35 12.38
CA THR A 163 -7.71 -9.72 12.90
C THR A 163 -7.61 -10.78 11.79
N ARG A 164 -7.74 -10.40 10.51
CA ARG A 164 -7.77 -11.32 9.38
C ARG A 164 -6.39 -11.48 8.70
N PRO A 165 -5.90 -12.71 8.50
CA PRO A 165 -4.71 -12.95 7.70
C PRO A 165 -4.96 -12.54 6.23
N GLY A 166 -3.99 -11.86 5.60
CA GLY A 166 -4.07 -11.41 4.21
C GLY A 166 -4.23 -9.89 4.00
N HIS A 167 -4.57 -9.13 5.05
CA HIS A 167 -4.73 -7.66 4.97
C HIS A 167 -3.45 -6.92 5.41
N TYR A 168 -2.34 -7.22 4.76
CA TYR A 168 -1.02 -6.69 5.12
C TYR A 168 -0.83 -5.21 4.79
N GLY A 169 -1.65 -4.65 3.89
CA GLY A 169 -1.55 -3.25 3.46
C GLY A 169 -1.70 -2.24 4.60
N LEU A 170 -2.73 -2.41 5.44
CA LEU A 170 -2.97 -1.53 6.59
C LEU A 170 -1.92 -1.72 7.71
N ALA A 171 -1.44 -2.94 7.91
CA ALA A 171 -0.38 -3.23 8.87
C ALA A 171 0.95 -2.59 8.43
N GLY A 172 1.29 -2.71 7.15
CA GLY A 172 2.46 -2.05 6.56
C GLY A 172 2.35 -0.53 6.61
N LEU A 173 1.17 0.03 6.33
CA LEU A 173 0.93 1.47 6.45
C LEU A 173 1.15 1.96 7.88
N ARG A 174 0.62 1.25 8.87
CA ARG A 174 0.80 1.58 10.29
C ARG A 174 2.27 1.58 10.70
N GLU A 175 3.03 0.58 10.27
CA GLU A 175 4.46 0.51 10.59
C GLU A 175 5.25 1.66 9.95
N ARG A 176 4.96 2.02 8.69
CA ARG A 176 5.62 3.17 8.04
C ARG A 176 5.32 4.48 8.74
N VAL A 177 4.06 4.71 9.08
CA VAL A 177 3.67 5.93 9.80
C VAL A 177 4.37 6.00 11.15
N ARG A 178 4.52 4.86 11.84
CA ARG A 178 5.33 4.77 13.06
C ARG A 178 6.81 5.10 12.83
N LEU A 179 7.41 4.63 11.75
CA LEU A 179 8.81 4.93 11.39
C LEU A 179 9.05 6.42 11.10
N MET A 180 8.04 7.12 10.58
CA MET A 180 8.07 8.58 10.39
C MET A 180 7.81 9.38 11.68
N GLY A 181 7.55 8.71 12.81
CA GLY A 181 7.13 9.37 14.05
C GLY A 181 5.73 9.97 13.97
N GLY A 182 4.91 9.49 13.04
CA GLY A 182 3.55 9.98 12.77
C GLY A 182 2.44 9.15 13.42
N GLN A 183 1.21 9.53 13.12
CA GLN A 183 -0.01 8.84 13.56
C GLN A 183 -0.92 8.51 12.37
N LEU A 184 -1.47 7.29 12.39
CA LEU A 184 -2.40 6.78 11.38
C LEU A 184 -3.80 6.65 12.00
N THR A 185 -4.78 7.26 11.36
CA THR A 185 -6.20 7.13 11.68
C THR A 185 -6.92 6.57 10.46
N ILE A 186 -7.77 5.56 10.66
CA ILE A 186 -8.59 4.96 9.61
C ILE A 186 -10.04 5.06 10.05
N LEU A 187 -10.83 5.80 9.27
CA LEU A 187 -12.27 5.93 9.46
C LEU A 187 -12.94 5.18 8.31
N SER A 188 -13.67 4.11 8.64
CA SER A 188 -14.42 3.35 7.66
C SER A 188 -15.63 2.71 8.33
N SER A 189 -16.70 2.57 7.58
CA SER A 189 -17.87 1.80 7.96
C SER A 189 -18.53 1.22 6.72
N PRO A 190 -19.16 0.03 6.79
CA PRO A 190 -19.87 -0.54 5.66
C PRO A 190 -20.87 0.45 5.06
N GLY A 191 -20.76 0.71 3.76
CA GLY A 191 -21.56 1.64 2.98
C GLY A 191 -21.23 3.12 3.14
N GLN A 192 -20.12 3.49 3.79
CA GLN A 192 -19.73 4.88 4.06
C GLN A 192 -18.36 5.27 3.48
N GLY A 193 -17.74 4.40 2.67
CA GLY A 193 -16.39 4.61 2.14
C GLY A 193 -15.29 4.38 3.17
N THR A 194 -14.08 4.81 2.80
CA THR A 194 -12.90 4.76 3.67
C THR A 194 -12.19 6.10 3.64
N GLN A 195 -11.68 6.50 4.79
CA GLN A 195 -10.81 7.66 4.94
C GLN A 195 -9.58 7.25 5.74
N ILE A 196 -8.41 7.41 5.14
CA ILE A 196 -7.10 7.16 5.72
C ILE A 196 -6.45 8.51 5.97
N ILE A 197 -6.14 8.81 7.23
CA ILE A 197 -5.51 10.07 7.65
C ILE A 197 -4.16 9.74 8.25
N ILE A 198 -3.12 10.37 7.73
CA ILE A 198 -1.73 10.22 8.17
C ILE A 198 -1.24 11.58 8.59
N THR A 199 -0.78 11.69 9.83
CA THR A 199 -0.11 12.89 10.33
C THR A 199 1.36 12.58 10.56
N VAL A 200 2.25 13.41 10.05
CA VAL A 200 3.71 13.24 10.19
C VAL A 200 4.36 14.56 10.58
N PRO A 201 5.32 14.57 11.52
CA PRO A 201 5.99 15.80 11.91
C PRO A 201 6.85 16.35 10.76
N ILE A 202 6.69 17.63 10.42
CA ILE A 202 7.51 18.33 9.40
C ILE A 202 8.62 19.18 10.01
N ASN A 203 8.69 19.25 11.34
CA ASN A 203 9.76 19.96 12.01
C ASN A 203 11.09 19.26 11.77
N ASP A 204 11.81 19.81 10.80
CA ASP A 204 13.22 19.60 10.59
C ASP A 204 13.97 20.11 11.83
N ALA A 205 15.02 19.40 12.24
CA ALA A 205 16.03 19.91 13.15
C ALA A 205 16.87 21.02 12.46
N ARG A 206 16.20 22.01 11.85
CA ARG A 206 16.80 23.22 11.28
C ARG A 206 16.39 24.42 12.13
N LYS A 207 17.36 24.83 12.96
CA LYS A 207 17.47 26.10 13.69
C LYS A 207 16.70 26.22 15.01
N CYS A 208 17.20 25.55 16.05
CA CYS A 208 17.45 26.29 17.29
C CYS A 208 18.87 26.86 17.20
N ALA A 209 18.95 28.18 17.33
CA ALA A 209 20.16 28.99 17.34
C ALA A 209 21.08 28.66 18.53
#